data_AF-A0A932SYG7-F1
#
_entry.id   AF-A0A932SYG7-F1
#
_cell.length_a   1.000
_cell.length_b   1.000
_cell.length_c   1.000
_cell.angle_alpha   90.00
_cell.angle_beta   90.00
_cell.angle_gamma   90.00
#
_symmetry.space_group_name_H-M   'P 1'
#
loop_
_entity.id
_entity.type
_entity.pdbx_description
1 polymer ?
#
loop_
_entity_poly.entity_id
_entity_poly.type
_entity_poly.pdbx_seq_one_letter_code
_entity_poly.pdbx_strand_id
1 'polypeptide(L)'
;MPSSVIDWRRARGSLLALLLAALSATASAPAHAQPATLGRWSPVFDTQNVMIHASVLPNGKVLFWSRREATEGLNPHQCQPRLWDPAKGTGANAFSLTQNTPGYNLFCSGHAFLPDGRLLVAGGHLADTHGESHATIYDPQTNSWSAAGVVPVMNTGRWYPTATTLPDGSIVVMFGSDQTGNQSGKIQVFKDNAWRDLSNVTFNGAPYYPRLHVVGDGRVFMSGPLALTQFLDTSGTGNWTPLSNRINNFRDYAPSVMYRETPDDAGKILHIGGGNGPTKAAEVLDLNQATPTWKGVDDMHFPRRQHNATILPDGTVIVMGGTQGTHGNSKTAGFNDLTPGAPIRSADLWNPKTGHWTKLDKALVDRCYHSIALLLPDATVLSAGGGEYSPSEDGVTPNPPQDTHKDAQIFSPPYLFQADGSSAARPAITTAPADVSYGQAFAVGTAHPDQVGQVNWVSLGSVTHSFNMNQRFNKLKFAPGATSLSVTAPATANLCPPGHYMLFVLNKAGVPSVARIIRIHP
;
A
#
# COMPACT_ATOMS: atom_id res chain seq x y z
N MET A 1 2.63 -64.61 -53.76
CA MET A 1 3.93 -65.29 -53.63
C MET A 1 5.02 -64.35 -54.11
N PRO A 2 6.21 -64.38 -53.51
CA PRO A 2 6.64 -65.17 -52.34
C PRO A 2 6.86 -64.26 -51.12
N SER A 3 6.87 -64.66 -49.85
CA SER A 3 6.89 -65.94 -49.12
C SER A 3 6.44 -65.60 -47.69
N SER A 4 5.32 -66.13 -47.16
CA SER A 4 5.24 -67.30 -46.24
C SER A 4 6.29 -67.27 -45.12
N VAL A 5 5.95 -67.43 -43.83
CA VAL A 5 5.60 -68.73 -43.21
C VAL A 5 4.82 -68.56 -41.89
N ILE A 6 3.94 -69.53 -41.66
CA ILE A 6 3.03 -69.86 -40.53
C ILE A 6 3.82 -70.41 -39.32
N ASP A 7 3.37 -70.23 -38.06
CA ASP A 7 2.81 -71.33 -37.23
C ASP A 7 2.64 -71.01 -35.73
N TRP A 8 1.64 -71.67 -35.16
CA TRP A 8 1.18 -71.67 -33.77
C TRP A 8 2.13 -72.41 -32.82
N ARG A 9 2.19 -71.98 -31.54
CA ARG A 9 2.07 -72.88 -30.36
C ARG A 9 2.06 -72.14 -29.02
N ARG A 10 1.29 -72.73 -28.11
CA ARG A 10 1.06 -72.43 -26.69
C ARG A 10 2.36 -72.28 -25.88
N ALA A 11 2.34 -71.39 -24.89
CA ALA A 11 2.93 -71.66 -23.57
C ALA A 11 2.20 -70.87 -22.48
N ARG A 12 1.64 -71.61 -21.52
CA ARG A 12 1.18 -71.10 -20.22
C ARG A 12 2.40 -70.60 -19.44
N GLY A 13 2.27 -69.46 -18.77
CA GLY A 13 3.35 -68.95 -17.92
C GLY A 13 2.90 -67.79 -17.04
N SER A 14 2.32 -68.16 -15.89
CA SER A 14 2.40 -67.49 -14.59
C SER A 14 2.14 -65.98 -14.48
N LEU A 15 1.01 -65.65 -13.84
CA LEU A 15 0.82 -64.37 -13.15
C LEU A 15 1.98 -64.11 -12.18
N LEU A 16 2.77 -63.07 -12.43
CA LEU A 16 3.57 -62.42 -11.41
C LEU A 16 2.88 -61.09 -11.07
N ALA A 17 2.18 -61.05 -9.94
CA ALA A 17 1.66 -59.82 -9.38
C ALA A 17 2.84 -58.97 -8.88
N LEU A 18 3.26 -57.97 -9.67
CA LEU A 18 4.11 -56.91 -9.16
C LEU A 18 3.24 -55.92 -8.37
N LEU A 19 3.31 -56.01 -7.04
CA LEU A 19 2.99 -54.91 -6.15
C LEU A 19 3.95 -53.76 -6.46
N LEU A 20 3.50 -52.74 -7.20
CA LEU A 20 4.13 -51.43 -7.16
C LEU A 20 3.73 -50.77 -5.84
N ALA A 21 4.64 -50.82 -4.87
CA ALA A 21 4.63 -49.89 -3.76
C ALA A 21 4.84 -48.48 -4.34
N ALA A 22 3.78 -47.67 -4.35
CA ALA A 22 3.89 -46.25 -4.62
C ALA A 22 4.67 -45.61 -3.46
N LEU A 23 5.99 -45.46 -3.61
CA LEU A 23 6.72 -44.47 -2.83
C LEU A 23 6.19 -43.10 -3.25
N SER A 24 5.32 -42.54 -2.43
CA SER A 24 5.05 -41.12 -2.38
C SER A 24 6.35 -40.42 -1.97
N ALA A 25 7.20 -40.15 -2.95
CA ALA A 25 8.23 -39.14 -2.83
C ALA A 25 7.50 -37.81 -2.63
N THR A 26 7.34 -37.40 -1.36
CA THR A 26 7.09 -36.01 -1.04
C THR A 26 8.28 -35.25 -1.63
N ALA A 27 8.07 -34.65 -2.79
CA ALA A 27 9.01 -33.69 -3.34
C ALA A 27 9.11 -32.57 -2.30
N SER A 28 10.14 -32.63 -1.46
CA SER A 28 10.54 -31.53 -0.62
C SER A 28 10.72 -30.34 -1.55
N ALA A 29 9.91 -29.30 -1.36
CA ALA A 29 10.12 -28.02 -2.03
C ALA A 29 11.61 -27.67 -1.93
N PRO A 30 12.22 -27.14 -3.00
CA PRO A 30 13.62 -26.70 -2.92
C PRO A 30 13.71 -25.75 -1.72
N ALA A 31 14.71 -25.99 -0.85
CA ALA A 31 14.96 -25.19 0.32
C ALA A 31 14.93 -23.72 -0.09
N HIS A 32 13.84 -23.01 0.22
CA HIS A 32 13.77 -21.59 -0.06
C HIS A 32 14.86 -20.93 0.78
N ALA A 33 15.56 -20.03 0.10
CA ALA A 33 16.72 -19.35 0.60
C ALA A 33 16.46 -18.70 1.97
N GLN A 34 17.52 -18.63 2.78
CA GLN A 34 17.55 -18.15 4.17
C GLN A 34 16.47 -17.08 4.48
N PRO A 35 15.32 -17.43 5.09
CA PRO A 35 14.25 -16.46 5.31
C PRO A 35 14.63 -15.40 6.35
N ALA A 36 15.64 -15.68 7.18
CA ALA A 36 16.29 -14.74 8.08
C ALA A 36 16.97 -13.55 7.37
N THR A 37 17.28 -13.69 6.08
CA THR A 37 17.94 -12.65 5.28
C THR A 37 17.06 -12.17 4.12
N LEU A 38 16.23 -13.05 3.55
CA LEU A 38 15.45 -12.77 2.35
C LEU A 38 13.94 -12.65 2.58
N GLY A 39 13.45 -13.03 3.76
CA GLY A 39 12.02 -13.16 4.05
C GLY A 39 11.39 -14.39 3.38
N ARG A 40 10.06 -14.49 3.42
CA ARG A 40 9.31 -15.61 2.86
C ARG A 40 7.96 -15.16 2.32
N TRP A 41 7.59 -15.66 1.14
CA TRP A 41 6.25 -15.50 0.57
C TRP A 41 5.31 -16.63 0.99
N SER A 42 4.04 -16.30 1.25
CA SER A 42 2.97 -17.28 1.37
C SER A 42 2.63 -17.89 0.00
N PRO A 43 1.88 -19.01 -0.02
CA PRO A 43 1.14 -19.41 -1.21
C PRO A 43 0.24 -18.29 -1.73
N VAL A 44 -0.06 -18.36 -3.03
CA VAL A 44 -1.04 -17.48 -3.68
C VAL A 44 -2.45 -17.87 -3.21
N PHE A 45 -3.29 -16.87 -2.96
CA PHE A 45 -4.70 -17.08 -2.64
C PHE A 45 -5.61 -16.13 -3.43
N ASP A 46 -6.83 -16.58 -3.68
CA ASP A 46 -7.85 -15.85 -4.44
C ASP A 46 -8.48 -14.75 -3.57
N THR A 47 -8.58 -13.55 -4.13
CA THR A 47 -9.19 -12.37 -3.48
C THR A 47 -10.61 -12.10 -3.94
N GLN A 48 -11.21 -12.96 -4.75
CA GLN A 48 -12.52 -12.87 -5.40
C GLN A 48 -12.66 -11.74 -6.43
N ASN A 49 -11.91 -10.65 -6.28
CA ASN A 49 -11.79 -9.55 -7.23
C ASN A 49 -10.40 -8.89 -7.12
N VAL A 50 -10.01 -8.09 -8.12
CA VAL A 50 -8.69 -7.41 -8.15
C VAL A 50 -8.64 -6.36 -7.03
N MET A 51 -7.58 -6.37 -6.24
CA MET A 51 -7.35 -5.35 -5.20
C MET A 51 -6.60 -4.15 -5.80
N ILE A 52 -7.34 -3.22 -6.41
CA ILE A 52 -6.75 -1.99 -7.01
C ILE A 52 -6.60 -0.88 -5.97
N HIS A 53 -7.59 -0.77 -5.09
CA HIS A 53 -7.59 0.10 -3.93
C HIS A 53 -7.70 -0.78 -2.69
N ALA A 54 -6.89 -0.52 -1.67
CA ALA A 54 -6.95 -1.28 -0.42
C ALA A 54 -6.62 -0.41 0.79
N SER A 55 -7.33 -0.63 1.91
CA SER A 55 -7.12 0.07 3.17
C SER A 55 -7.22 -0.89 4.35
N VAL A 56 -6.25 -0.83 5.29
CA VAL A 56 -6.39 -1.52 6.58
C VAL A 56 -7.34 -0.70 7.45
N LEU A 57 -8.37 -1.33 7.99
CA LEU A 57 -9.39 -0.67 8.79
C LEU A 57 -9.05 -0.73 10.29
N PRO A 58 -9.63 0.15 11.13
CA PRO A 58 -9.45 0.11 12.58
C PRO A 58 -9.77 -1.23 13.26
N ASN A 59 -10.63 -2.04 12.64
CA ASN A 59 -10.99 -3.38 13.12
C ASN A 59 -10.04 -4.49 12.63
N GLY A 60 -8.94 -4.15 11.95
CA GLY A 60 -7.94 -5.09 11.43
C GLY A 60 -8.28 -5.77 10.10
N LYS A 61 -9.49 -5.54 9.56
CA LYS A 61 -9.88 -6.02 8.23
C LYS A 61 -9.28 -5.16 7.13
N VAL A 62 -9.30 -5.65 5.90
CA VAL A 62 -8.87 -4.91 4.71
C VAL A 62 -10.07 -4.63 3.82
N LEU A 63 -10.41 -3.36 3.64
CA LEU A 63 -11.37 -2.92 2.62
C LEU A 63 -10.65 -2.85 1.27
N PHE A 64 -11.27 -3.33 0.21
CA PHE A 64 -10.73 -3.18 -1.14
C PHE A 64 -11.83 -3.08 -2.20
N TRP A 65 -11.47 -2.54 -3.35
CA TRP A 65 -12.33 -2.53 -4.53
C TRP A 65 -11.50 -2.54 -5.83
N SER A 66 -12.19 -2.87 -6.92
CA SER A 66 -11.64 -3.00 -8.26
C SER A 66 -12.29 -1.98 -9.21
N ARG A 67 -11.95 -2.06 -10.49
CA ARG A 67 -12.59 -1.35 -11.60
C ARG A 67 -13.97 -1.93 -11.97
N ARG A 68 -14.14 -3.25 -11.85
CA ARG A 68 -15.31 -4.00 -12.34
C ARG A 68 -15.64 -5.21 -11.47
N GLU A 69 -16.84 -5.77 -11.62
CA GLU A 69 -17.15 -7.06 -11.02
C GLU A 69 -16.84 -8.24 -11.96
N ALA A 70 -16.26 -9.29 -11.39
CA ALA A 70 -15.83 -10.47 -12.13
C ALA A 70 -16.97 -11.16 -12.91
N THR A 71 -18.20 -11.06 -12.41
CA THR A 71 -19.39 -11.73 -12.94
C THR A 71 -20.25 -10.85 -13.85
N GLU A 72 -20.01 -9.53 -13.91
CA GLU A 72 -20.92 -8.56 -14.55
C GLU A 72 -20.27 -7.71 -15.65
N GLY A 73 -19.01 -7.98 -16.02
CA GLY A 73 -18.32 -7.19 -17.05
C GLY A 73 -17.92 -5.78 -16.57
N LEU A 74 -17.48 -4.90 -17.48
CA LEU A 74 -17.16 -3.50 -17.18
C LEU A 74 -18.44 -2.67 -17.08
N ASN A 75 -18.82 -2.33 -15.86
CA ASN A 75 -19.70 -1.19 -15.64
C ASN A 75 -18.85 0.01 -15.19
N PRO A 76 -18.60 1.02 -16.04
CA PRO A 76 -17.79 2.17 -15.63
C PRO A 76 -18.44 2.98 -14.49
N HIS A 77 -19.72 2.75 -14.19
CA HIS A 77 -20.48 3.46 -13.17
C HIS A 77 -20.71 2.65 -11.88
N GLN A 78 -20.24 1.41 -11.79
CA GLN A 78 -20.39 0.60 -10.57
C GLN A 78 -19.16 -0.26 -10.29
N CYS A 79 -18.79 -0.36 -9.02
CA CYS A 79 -17.88 -1.37 -8.51
C CYS A 79 -18.42 -1.88 -7.16
N GLN A 80 -18.11 -3.11 -6.77
CA GLN A 80 -18.57 -3.67 -5.51
C GLN A 80 -17.40 -3.84 -4.52
N PRO A 81 -17.28 -2.95 -3.53
CA PRO A 81 -16.26 -3.08 -2.50
C PRO A 81 -16.45 -4.33 -1.64
N ARG A 82 -15.33 -4.87 -1.18
CA ARG A 82 -15.24 -6.11 -0.42
C ARG A 82 -14.36 -5.91 0.82
N LEU A 83 -14.61 -6.76 1.81
CA LEU A 83 -13.76 -6.91 2.98
C LEU A 83 -13.02 -8.24 2.90
N TRP A 84 -11.74 -8.21 3.26
CA TRP A 84 -10.98 -9.37 3.68
C TRP A 84 -10.75 -9.31 5.19
N ASP A 85 -11.00 -10.40 5.89
CA ASP A 85 -10.76 -10.58 7.32
C ASP A 85 -9.54 -11.50 7.53
N PRO A 86 -8.33 -10.95 7.76
CA PRO A 86 -7.12 -11.75 7.92
C PRO A 86 -7.20 -12.74 9.08
N ALA A 87 -8.02 -12.48 10.10
CA ALA A 87 -8.19 -13.38 11.24
C ALA A 87 -8.92 -14.68 10.86
N LYS A 88 -9.67 -14.69 9.75
CA LYS A 88 -10.30 -15.88 9.17
C LYS A 88 -9.39 -16.61 8.18
N GLY A 89 -8.16 -16.12 7.96
CA GLY A 89 -7.21 -16.68 7.01
C GLY A 89 -7.45 -16.18 5.58
N THR A 90 -7.10 -17.03 4.60
CA THR A 90 -7.08 -16.68 3.17
C THR A 90 -8.11 -17.46 2.33
N GLY A 91 -8.97 -18.25 2.98
CA GLY A 91 -10.04 -19.00 2.32
C GLY A 91 -11.22 -18.10 1.93
N ALA A 92 -12.12 -18.61 1.08
CA ALA A 92 -13.26 -17.84 0.57
C ALA A 92 -14.19 -17.27 1.67
N ASN A 93 -14.27 -17.92 2.83
CA ASN A 93 -15.06 -17.47 3.99
C ASN A 93 -14.43 -16.28 4.75
N ALA A 94 -13.21 -15.88 4.40
CA ALA A 94 -12.55 -14.68 4.91
C ALA A 94 -12.99 -13.41 4.17
N PHE A 95 -13.77 -13.53 3.08
CA PHE A 95 -14.21 -12.42 2.26
C PHE A 95 -15.71 -12.16 2.37
N SER A 96 -16.12 -10.90 2.32
CA SER A 96 -17.53 -10.49 2.35
C SER A 96 -17.77 -9.19 1.59
N LEU A 97 -19.00 -8.96 1.12
CA LEU A 97 -19.41 -7.70 0.50
C LEU A 97 -19.62 -6.60 1.56
N THR A 98 -19.41 -5.35 1.16
CA THR A 98 -19.86 -4.18 1.94
C THR A 98 -21.35 -3.93 1.76
N GLN A 99 -21.97 -3.20 2.69
CA GLN A 99 -23.38 -2.81 2.63
C GLN A 99 -23.55 -1.39 2.09
N ASN A 100 -24.71 -1.13 1.47
CA ASN A 100 -25.10 0.19 0.94
C ASN A 100 -24.08 0.77 -0.06
N THR A 101 -23.49 -0.09 -0.89
CA THR A 101 -22.52 0.28 -1.92
C THR A 101 -22.96 1.55 -2.69
N PRO A 102 -22.05 2.53 -2.88
CA PRO A 102 -22.37 3.75 -3.61
C PRO A 102 -22.84 3.46 -5.04
N GLY A 103 -23.79 4.26 -5.54
CA GLY A 103 -24.32 4.13 -6.91
C GLY A 103 -23.40 4.68 -8.01
N TYR A 104 -22.10 4.80 -7.74
CA TYR A 104 -21.07 5.29 -8.67
C TYR A 104 -19.76 4.49 -8.49
N ASN A 105 -18.86 4.53 -9.47
CA ASN A 105 -17.65 3.72 -9.45
C ASN A 105 -16.51 4.40 -8.66
N LEU A 106 -16.03 3.73 -7.61
CA LEU A 106 -14.96 4.22 -6.73
C LEU A 106 -13.55 3.99 -7.30
N PHE A 107 -13.41 3.28 -8.42
CA PHE A 107 -12.15 3.14 -9.13
C PHE A 107 -11.55 4.52 -9.40
N CYS A 108 -10.24 4.65 -9.24
CA CYS A 108 -9.50 5.90 -9.45
C CYS A 108 -9.80 7.03 -8.45
N SER A 109 -10.50 6.75 -7.35
CA SER A 109 -10.70 7.68 -6.24
C SER A 109 -9.43 7.91 -5.41
N GLY A 110 -9.45 8.96 -4.60
CA GLY A 110 -8.51 9.21 -3.51
C GLY A 110 -9.16 8.92 -2.16
N HIS A 111 -8.38 8.49 -1.17
CA HIS A 111 -8.92 8.00 0.11
C HIS A 111 -8.04 8.38 1.29
N ALA A 112 -8.68 8.80 2.39
CA ALA A 112 -8.02 9.18 3.63
C ALA A 112 -8.95 8.94 4.83
N PHE A 113 -8.37 8.60 5.97
CA PHE A 113 -9.14 8.35 7.19
C PHE A 113 -9.52 9.65 7.88
N LEU A 114 -10.77 9.72 8.33
CA LEU A 114 -11.25 10.71 9.29
C LEU A 114 -10.69 10.36 10.70
N PRO A 115 -10.66 11.33 11.64
CA PRO A 115 -10.16 11.09 13.00
C PRO A 115 -10.83 9.94 13.74
N ASP A 116 -12.10 9.69 13.44
CA ASP A 116 -12.90 8.61 14.04
C ASP A 116 -12.68 7.23 13.41
N GLY A 117 -11.82 7.12 12.40
CA GLY A 117 -11.49 5.86 11.72
C GLY A 117 -12.42 5.48 10.57
N ARG A 118 -13.43 6.30 10.26
CA ARG A 118 -14.17 6.17 8.99
C ARG A 118 -13.27 6.60 7.82
N LEU A 119 -13.53 6.05 6.64
CA LEU A 119 -12.74 6.33 5.43
C LEU A 119 -13.50 7.25 4.49
N LEU A 120 -13.00 8.46 4.24
CA LEU A 120 -13.50 9.31 3.16
C LEU A 120 -12.92 8.79 1.84
N VAL A 121 -13.78 8.58 0.86
CA VAL A 121 -13.43 8.26 -0.53
C VAL A 121 -13.96 9.37 -1.42
N ALA A 122 -13.06 10.06 -2.11
CA ALA A 122 -13.37 11.23 -2.92
C ALA A 122 -12.99 11.02 -4.39
N GLY A 123 -13.92 11.35 -5.27
CA GLY A 123 -13.77 11.12 -6.71
C GLY A 123 -14.07 9.68 -7.09
N GLY A 124 -13.56 9.28 -8.24
CA GLY A 124 -13.91 8.00 -8.84
C GLY A 124 -13.88 8.06 -10.35
N HIS A 125 -14.62 7.15 -10.98
CA HIS A 125 -14.58 6.91 -12.41
C HIS A 125 -15.94 7.16 -13.06
N LEU A 126 -15.96 8.06 -14.06
CA LEU A 126 -17.07 8.20 -15.01
C LEU A 126 -16.74 7.48 -16.32
N ALA A 127 -15.53 7.69 -16.81
CA ALA A 127 -14.92 7.06 -17.96
C ALA A 127 -13.39 7.21 -17.83
N ASP A 128 -12.60 6.58 -18.70
CA ASP A 128 -11.16 6.80 -18.69
C ASP A 128 -10.85 8.29 -18.87
N THR A 129 -9.97 8.81 -18.03
CA THR A 129 -9.65 10.24 -17.86
C THR A 129 -10.75 11.14 -17.30
N HIS A 130 -11.98 10.65 -17.04
CA HIS A 130 -13.12 11.46 -16.59
C HIS A 130 -13.50 11.11 -15.14
N GLY A 131 -13.49 12.12 -14.26
CA GLY A 131 -13.61 11.91 -12.82
C GLY A 131 -14.97 12.17 -12.22
N GLU A 132 -15.36 11.37 -11.23
CA GLU A 132 -16.55 11.60 -10.41
C GLU A 132 -16.38 12.81 -9.50
N SER A 133 -17.45 13.60 -9.28
CA SER A 133 -17.45 14.68 -8.27
C SER A 133 -17.97 14.23 -6.91
N HIS A 134 -18.52 13.03 -6.83
CA HIS A 134 -19.06 12.46 -5.60
C HIS A 134 -17.96 12.13 -4.59
N ALA A 135 -18.35 12.14 -3.32
CA ALA A 135 -17.58 11.57 -2.23
C ALA A 135 -18.52 10.76 -1.35
N THR A 136 -17.96 9.79 -0.63
CA THR A 136 -18.69 8.90 0.27
C THR A 136 -17.81 8.56 1.47
N ILE A 137 -18.44 8.16 2.56
CA ILE A 137 -17.74 7.72 3.77
C ILE A 137 -18.07 6.26 4.04
N TYR A 138 -17.04 5.43 4.22
CA TYR A 138 -17.20 4.06 4.69
C TYR A 138 -17.01 3.99 6.21
N ASP A 139 -17.95 3.32 6.88
CA ASP A 139 -17.88 3.03 8.31
C ASP A 139 -17.51 1.56 8.57
N PRO A 140 -16.30 1.31 9.11
CA PRO A 140 -15.83 -0.05 9.42
C PRO A 140 -16.58 -0.72 10.57
N GLN A 141 -17.28 0.02 11.43
CA GLN A 141 -18.05 -0.55 12.55
C GLN A 141 -19.36 -1.17 12.08
N THR A 142 -20.02 -0.51 11.12
CA THR A 142 -21.30 -0.95 10.57
C THR A 142 -21.16 -1.73 9.27
N ASN A 143 -19.96 -1.79 8.68
CA ASN A 143 -19.72 -2.38 7.35
C ASN A 143 -20.62 -1.73 6.27
N SER A 144 -20.79 -0.42 6.33
CA SER A 144 -21.70 0.31 5.46
C SER A 144 -21.06 1.58 4.91
N TRP A 145 -21.39 1.90 3.67
CA TRP A 145 -21.17 3.22 3.10
C TRP A 145 -22.28 4.19 3.52
N SER A 146 -21.97 5.48 3.52
CA SER A 146 -22.96 6.55 3.72
C SER A 146 -23.98 6.57 2.58
N ALA A 147 -25.24 6.90 2.91
CA ALA A 147 -26.28 7.08 1.91
C ALA A 147 -25.94 8.21 0.91
N ALA A 148 -26.47 8.11 -0.31
CA ALA A 148 -26.28 9.13 -1.35
C ALA A 148 -26.71 10.52 -0.86
N GLY A 149 -25.90 11.54 -1.16
CA GLY A 149 -26.16 12.93 -0.77
C GLY A 149 -25.83 13.28 0.69
N VAL A 150 -25.43 12.31 1.53
CA VAL A 150 -24.96 12.59 2.90
C VAL A 150 -23.70 13.44 2.86
N VAL A 151 -22.74 13.07 2.01
CA VAL A 151 -21.53 13.84 1.76
C VAL A 151 -21.79 14.77 0.57
N PRO A 152 -21.61 16.10 0.71
CA PRO A 152 -21.76 17.01 -0.41
C PRO A 152 -20.79 16.69 -1.55
N VAL A 153 -21.19 16.98 -2.78
CA VAL A 153 -20.30 16.84 -3.94
C VAL A 153 -19.16 17.86 -3.90
N MET A 154 -18.03 17.49 -4.50
CA MET A 154 -16.89 18.38 -4.71
C MET A 154 -17.20 19.45 -5.77
N ASN A 155 -16.38 20.50 -5.83
CA ASN A 155 -16.51 21.58 -6.81
C ASN A 155 -16.13 21.19 -8.26
N THR A 156 -15.60 19.98 -8.45
CA THR A 156 -15.12 19.44 -9.71
C THR A 156 -15.02 17.92 -9.61
N GLY A 157 -15.13 17.23 -10.74
CA GLY A 157 -14.84 15.81 -10.84
C GLY A 157 -13.37 15.52 -10.56
N ARG A 158 -13.06 14.34 -10.06
CA ARG A 158 -11.69 13.93 -9.76
C ARG A 158 -11.44 12.47 -10.09
N TRP A 159 -10.70 12.25 -11.18
CA TRP A 159 -10.08 10.98 -11.54
C TRP A 159 -8.60 11.04 -11.17
N TYR A 160 -8.12 10.10 -10.34
CA TYR A 160 -6.78 10.11 -9.75
C TYR A 160 -6.42 11.28 -8.81
N PRO A 161 -7.29 11.67 -7.85
CA PRO A 161 -6.92 12.64 -6.82
C PRO A 161 -6.14 12.00 -5.66
N THR A 162 -5.28 12.76 -5.00
CA THR A 162 -4.76 12.35 -3.67
C THR A 162 -5.60 12.96 -2.57
N ALA A 163 -5.96 12.17 -1.56
CA ALA A 163 -6.55 12.64 -0.31
C ALA A 163 -5.56 12.48 0.85
N THR A 164 -5.52 13.42 1.80
CA THR A 164 -4.59 13.35 2.95
C THR A 164 -5.20 14.01 4.18
N THR A 165 -5.18 13.30 5.32
CA THR A 165 -5.63 13.84 6.61
C THR A 165 -4.66 14.91 7.12
N LEU A 166 -5.20 16.05 7.54
CA LEU A 166 -4.49 17.22 8.06
C LEU A 166 -4.41 17.19 9.60
N PRO A 167 -3.52 18.00 10.22
CA PRO A 167 -3.37 18.04 11.68
C PRO A 167 -4.67 18.36 12.45
N ASP A 168 -5.58 19.13 11.85
CA ASP A 168 -6.86 19.48 12.48
C ASP A 168 -7.96 18.43 12.23
N GLY A 169 -7.61 17.29 11.64
CA GLY A 169 -8.52 16.19 11.29
C GLY A 169 -9.32 16.38 10.01
N SER A 170 -9.19 17.52 9.34
CA SER A 170 -9.78 17.72 8.01
C SER A 170 -9.01 16.93 6.95
N ILE A 171 -9.58 16.78 5.75
CA ILE A 171 -8.95 16.05 4.65
C ILE A 171 -8.76 16.99 3.47
N VAL A 172 -7.52 17.17 3.03
CA VAL A 172 -7.24 17.86 1.75
C VAL A 172 -7.38 16.87 0.60
N VAL A 173 -8.05 17.29 -0.47
CA VAL A 173 -8.18 16.53 -1.72
C VAL A 173 -7.64 17.37 -2.87
N MET A 174 -6.66 16.83 -3.58
CA MET A 174 -5.92 17.53 -4.64
C MET A 174 -6.03 16.83 -5.98
N PHE A 175 -6.21 17.68 -7.00
CA PHE A 175 -6.04 17.36 -8.41
C PHE A 175 -6.94 16.26 -8.94
N GLY A 176 -6.47 15.56 -9.98
CA GLY A 176 -7.24 14.65 -10.81
C GLY A 176 -7.84 15.34 -12.04
N SER A 177 -8.43 14.55 -12.93
CA SER A 177 -9.21 15.08 -14.05
C SER A 177 -10.68 15.24 -13.70
N ASP A 178 -11.30 16.28 -14.27
CA ASP A 178 -12.70 16.59 -14.08
C ASP A 178 -13.65 15.72 -14.92
N GLN A 179 -14.94 16.02 -14.86
CA GLN A 179 -15.99 15.28 -15.59
C GLN A 179 -15.87 15.40 -17.11
N THR A 180 -15.03 16.31 -17.62
CA THR A 180 -14.82 16.56 -19.05
C THR A 180 -13.47 16.06 -19.55
N GLY A 181 -12.69 15.41 -18.67
CA GLY A 181 -11.37 14.87 -19.00
C GLY A 181 -10.21 15.84 -18.80
N ASN A 182 -10.48 17.06 -18.33
CA ASN A 182 -9.44 18.08 -18.15
C ASN A 182 -8.77 17.96 -16.79
N GLN A 183 -7.43 18.06 -16.74
CA GLN A 183 -6.70 18.10 -15.47
C GLN A 183 -7.10 19.34 -14.66
N SER A 184 -7.57 19.12 -13.43
CA SER A 184 -8.06 20.17 -12.56
C SER A 184 -6.99 20.56 -11.54
N GLY A 185 -6.60 21.83 -11.53
CA GLY A 185 -5.71 22.42 -10.53
C GLY A 185 -6.40 22.78 -9.20
N LYS A 186 -7.70 22.47 -9.06
CA LYS A 186 -8.50 22.87 -7.89
C LYS A 186 -8.21 21.99 -6.68
N ILE A 187 -8.18 22.59 -5.50
CA ILE A 187 -7.93 21.91 -4.22
C ILE A 187 -9.07 22.25 -3.26
N GLN A 188 -9.56 21.24 -2.54
CA GLN A 188 -10.57 21.42 -1.49
C GLN A 188 -10.14 20.75 -0.20
N VAL A 189 -10.64 21.28 0.92
CA VAL A 189 -10.51 20.69 2.25
C VAL A 189 -11.90 20.28 2.74
N PHE A 190 -12.06 19.03 3.15
CA PHE A 190 -13.26 18.48 3.75
C PHE A 190 -13.18 18.51 5.27
N LYS A 191 -14.16 19.13 5.93
CA LYS A 191 -14.30 19.14 7.39
C LYS A 191 -15.77 19.28 7.75
N ASP A 192 -16.22 18.60 8.80
CA ASP A 192 -17.58 18.72 9.36
C ASP A 192 -18.68 18.60 8.29
N ASN A 193 -18.51 17.64 7.37
CA ASN A 193 -19.40 17.39 6.25
C ASN A 193 -19.58 18.57 5.26
N ALA A 194 -18.55 19.42 5.14
CA ALA A 194 -18.52 20.54 4.21
C ALA A 194 -17.18 20.60 3.47
N TRP A 195 -17.24 21.08 2.22
CA TRP A 195 -16.06 21.38 1.42
C TRP A 195 -15.72 22.87 1.47
N ARG A 196 -14.43 23.18 1.62
CA ARG A 196 -13.88 24.52 1.49
C ARG A 196 -12.86 24.56 0.36
N ASP A 197 -13.02 25.52 -0.54
CA ASP A 197 -12.08 25.74 -1.64
C ASP A 197 -10.83 26.46 -1.15
N LEU A 198 -9.67 26.02 -1.62
CA LEU A 198 -8.44 26.79 -1.52
C LEU A 198 -8.29 27.69 -2.76
N SER A 199 -9.08 28.76 -2.80
CA SER A 199 -9.27 29.59 -4.00
C SER A 199 -8.04 30.39 -4.46
N ASN A 200 -7.03 30.57 -3.60
CA ASN A 200 -5.79 31.29 -3.93
C ASN A 200 -4.71 30.37 -4.52
N VAL A 201 -4.94 29.05 -4.51
CA VAL A 201 -4.03 28.07 -5.09
C VAL A 201 -4.68 27.39 -6.28
N THR A 202 -4.22 27.76 -7.47
CA THR A 202 -4.52 27.02 -8.71
C THR A 202 -3.22 26.47 -9.26
N PHE A 203 -3.28 25.27 -9.83
CA PHE A 203 -2.10 24.54 -10.28
C PHE A 203 -2.22 24.20 -11.77
N ASN A 204 -1.39 24.80 -12.60
CA ASN A 204 -1.30 24.46 -14.03
C ASN A 204 -0.42 23.21 -14.21
N GLY A 205 -0.92 22.23 -14.97
CA GLY A 205 -0.24 20.94 -15.13
C GLY A 205 -0.33 20.05 -13.88
N ALA A 206 -1.51 20.02 -13.26
CA ALA A 206 -1.81 19.24 -12.07
C ALA A 206 -1.55 17.75 -12.30
N PRO A 207 -0.58 17.13 -11.58
CA PRO A 207 -0.29 15.71 -11.76
C PRO A 207 -1.38 14.84 -11.15
N TYR A 208 -1.53 13.62 -11.68
CA TYR A 208 -2.31 12.57 -11.03
C TYR A 208 -1.62 12.06 -9.77
N TYR A 209 -2.43 11.77 -8.75
CA TYR A 209 -2.01 11.25 -7.46
C TYR A 209 -0.72 11.92 -6.92
N PRO A 210 -0.70 13.24 -6.70
CA PRO A 210 0.47 13.90 -6.13
C PRO A 210 0.88 13.24 -4.82
N ARG A 211 2.19 13.18 -4.56
CA ARG A 211 2.75 12.46 -3.41
C ARG A 211 2.81 13.40 -2.21
N LEU A 212 1.75 13.39 -1.41
CA LEU A 212 1.52 14.33 -0.33
C LEU A 212 1.94 13.79 1.04
N HIS A 213 2.57 14.64 1.85
CA HIS A 213 2.95 14.31 3.22
C HIS A 213 2.68 15.50 4.14
N VAL A 214 2.04 15.30 5.30
CA VAL A 214 1.96 16.35 6.33
C VAL A 214 3.29 16.41 7.06
N VAL A 215 3.88 17.60 7.12
CA VAL A 215 5.20 17.83 7.74
C VAL A 215 5.06 18.48 9.12
N GLY A 216 6.15 18.52 9.91
CA GLY A 216 6.12 18.90 11.33
C GLY A 216 5.60 20.31 11.65
N ASP A 217 5.55 21.23 10.68
CA ASP A 217 4.95 22.56 10.83
C ASP A 217 3.45 22.61 10.49
N GLY A 218 2.86 21.48 10.08
CA GLY A 218 1.44 21.32 9.76
C GLY A 218 1.08 21.55 8.29
N ARG A 219 2.02 22.02 7.46
CA ARG A 219 1.80 22.14 6.00
C ARG A 219 1.82 20.77 5.31
N VAL A 220 1.35 20.76 4.06
CA VAL A 220 1.41 19.58 3.19
C VAL A 220 2.54 19.71 2.20
N PHE A 221 3.48 18.78 2.21
CA PHE A 221 4.59 18.72 1.26
C PHE A 221 4.24 17.85 0.06
N MET A 222 4.29 18.42 -1.15
CA MET A 222 4.18 17.68 -2.40
C MET A 222 5.58 17.25 -2.86
N SER A 223 5.88 15.96 -2.66
CA SER A 223 7.18 15.34 -2.96
C SER A 223 7.32 14.81 -4.38
N GLY A 224 6.24 14.83 -5.17
CA GLY A 224 6.21 14.31 -6.53
C GLY A 224 4.78 14.25 -7.09
N PRO A 225 4.61 13.83 -8.36
CA PRO A 225 5.65 13.32 -9.27
C PRO A 225 6.48 14.39 -9.97
N LEU A 226 6.12 15.67 -9.84
CA LEU A 226 6.87 16.80 -10.41
C LEU A 226 8.30 16.88 -9.83
N ALA A 227 9.21 17.50 -10.59
CA ALA A 227 10.55 17.81 -10.11
C ALA A 227 10.52 18.87 -9.01
N LEU A 228 9.76 19.96 -9.21
CA LEU A 228 9.61 21.02 -8.23
C LEU A 228 8.77 20.55 -7.04
N THR A 229 9.43 20.45 -5.89
CA THR A 229 8.79 20.13 -4.62
C THR A 229 8.45 21.39 -3.86
N GLN A 230 7.34 21.36 -3.15
CA GLN A 230 6.70 22.56 -2.64
C GLN A 230 5.75 22.25 -1.49
N PHE A 231 5.58 23.22 -0.60
CA PHE A 231 4.65 23.16 0.52
C PHE A 231 3.34 23.85 0.17
N LEU A 232 2.24 23.23 0.56
CA LEU A 232 0.91 23.83 0.60
C LEU A 232 0.57 24.16 2.05
N ASP A 233 0.34 25.43 2.33
CA ASP A 233 -0.44 25.86 3.49
C ASP A 233 -1.93 25.79 3.11
N THR A 234 -2.73 25.07 3.91
CA THR A 234 -4.16 24.85 3.68
C THR A 234 -5.06 25.80 4.46
N SER A 235 -4.48 26.72 5.25
CA SER A 235 -5.20 27.76 5.97
C SER A 235 -5.84 28.78 5.02
N GLY A 236 -6.92 29.44 5.45
CA GLY A 236 -7.60 30.46 4.67
C GLY A 236 -8.01 29.99 3.26
N THR A 237 -7.43 30.60 2.24
CA THR A 237 -7.64 30.27 0.82
C THR A 237 -6.45 29.52 0.19
N GLY A 238 -5.47 29.13 1.00
CA GLY A 238 -4.29 28.36 0.61
C GLY A 238 -3.13 29.20 0.08
N ASN A 239 -1.91 28.66 0.22
CA ASN A 239 -0.70 29.25 -0.35
C ASN A 239 0.34 28.19 -0.71
N TRP A 240 0.94 28.29 -1.90
CA TRP A 240 2.07 27.46 -2.31
C TRP A 240 3.39 28.14 -1.95
N THR A 241 4.34 27.37 -1.41
CA THR A 241 5.72 27.81 -1.19
C THR A 241 6.67 26.81 -1.85
N PRO A 242 7.32 27.17 -2.97
CA PRO A 242 8.36 26.35 -3.58
C PRO A 242 9.50 26.07 -2.61
N LEU A 243 10.08 24.86 -2.68
CA LEU A 243 11.27 24.49 -1.91
C LEU A 243 12.48 24.32 -2.84
N SER A 244 12.52 23.18 -3.54
CA SER A 244 13.64 22.82 -4.40
C SER A 244 13.19 21.78 -5.42
N ASN A 245 13.95 21.66 -6.50
CA ASN A 245 13.79 20.57 -7.44
C ASN A 245 14.43 19.30 -6.87
N ARG A 246 13.80 18.16 -7.12
CA ARG A 246 14.50 16.86 -7.06
C ARG A 246 15.64 16.82 -8.08
N ILE A 247 16.62 15.95 -7.81
CA ILE A 247 17.77 15.72 -8.70
C ILE A 247 17.26 15.10 -10.00
N ASN A 248 16.38 14.09 -9.90
CA ASN A 248 15.71 13.56 -11.08
C ASN A 248 14.43 14.35 -11.36
N ASN A 249 14.17 14.57 -12.65
CA ASN A 249 13.03 15.33 -13.16
C ASN A 249 11.66 14.67 -12.81
N PHE A 250 10.65 14.88 -13.64
CA PHE A 250 9.35 14.25 -13.49
C PHE A 250 9.47 12.70 -13.43
N ARG A 251 8.90 12.10 -12.39
CA ARG A 251 8.84 10.65 -12.18
C ARG A 251 7.45 10.25 -11.70
N ASP A 252 6.57 9.88 -12.63
CA ASP A 252 5.25 9.34 -12.32
C ASP A 252 5.34 7.88 -11.88
N TYR A 253 4.29 7.41 -11.18
CA TYR A 253 4.25 6.04 -10.63
C TYR A 253 5.47 5.65 -9.77
N ALA A 254 6.14 6.66 -9.22
CA ALA A 254 7.12 6.56 -8.15
C ALA A 254 6.38 6.71 -6.81
N PRO A 255 6.43 5.74 -5.89
CA PRO A 255 6.00 5.97 -4.53
C PRO A 255 6.92 6.96 -3.82
N SER A 256 6.40 7.58 -2.77
CA SER A 256 7.25 8.18 -1.74
C SER A 256 6.75 7.84 -0.35
N VAL A 257 7.70 7.83 0.59
CA VAL A 257 7.49 7.43 1.97
C VAL A 257 8.11 8.48 2.88
N MET A 258 7.34 8.97 3.86
CA MET A 258 7.90 9.72 4.97
C MET A 258 8.38 8.76 6.07
N TYR A 259 9.66 8.81 6.39
CA TYR A 259 10.28 8.03 7.46
C TYR A 259 10.85 8.96 8.55
N ARG A 260 11.11 8.39 9.73
CA ARG A 260 11.66 9.11 10.90
C ARG A 260 12.69 8.24 11.60
N GLU A 261 13.76 8.86 12.08
CA GLU A 261 14.82 8.14 12.79
C GLU A 261 14.75 8.30 14.30
N THR A 262 14.17 9.40 14.78
CA THR A 262 13.97 9.71 16.21
C THR A 262 12.52 10.15 16.48
N PRO A 263 12.06 10.15 17.75
CA PRO A 263 10.68 10.54 18.08
C PRO A 263 10.29 11.97 17.73
N ASP A 264 11.25 12.91 17.79
CA ASP A 264 11.01 14.34 17.54
C ASP A 264 11.44 14.76 16.11
N ASP A 265 11.71 13.79 15.23
CA ASP A 265 12.11 14.00 13.83
C ASP A 265 10.93 14.63 13.02
N ALA A 266 11.16 15.77 12.37
CA ALA A 266 10.17 16.45 11.53
C ALA A 266 9.73 15.59 10.33
N GLY A 267 10.54 14.61 9.95
CA GLY A 267 10.33 13.69 8.85
C GLY A 267 11.42 13.81 7.79
N LYS A 268 11.72 12.69 7.16
CA LYS A 268 12.51 12.62 5.93
C LYS A 268 11.68 11.97 4.85
N ILE A 269 11.82 12.41 3.61
CA ILE A 269 11.10 11.85 2.47
C ILE A 269 12.04 10.97 1.68
N LEU A 270 11.59 9.77 1.31
CA LEU A 270 12.23 8.90 0.33
C LEU A 270 11.35 8.86 -0.93
N HIS A 271 11.91 9.15 -2.11
CA HIS A 271 11.23 9.06 -3.40
C HIS A 271 11.92 8.02 -4.30
N ILE A 272 11.15 7.06 -4.83
CA ILE A 272 11.70 5.78 -5.28
C ILE A 272 11.28 5.47 -6.73
N GLY A 273 12.25 5.24 -7.62
CA GLY A 273 12.00 4.80 -8.99
C GLY A 273 11.02 5.67 -9.80
N GLY A 274 10.12 5.03 -10.54
CA GLY A 274 9.12 5.64 -11.43
C GLY A 274 9.70 6.20 -12.74
N GLY A 275 8.85 6.92 -13.47
CA GLY A 275 9.17 7.57 -14.73
C GLY A 275 8.81 6.78 -15.99
N ASN A 276 8.67 7.50 -17.12
CA ASN A 276 8.45 6.92 -18.45
C ASN A 276 9.78 6.46 -19.07
N GLY A 277 10.29 5.37 -18.50
CA GLY A 277 11.68 4.98 -18.53
C GLY A 277 12.05 4.60 -17.10
N PRO A 278 11.62 3.41 -16.62
CA PRO A 278 11.77 3.02 -15.22
C PRO A 278 13.23 3.18 -14.77
N THR A 279 13.42 3.80 -13.60
CA THR A 279 14.76 4.04 -13.02
C THR A 279 14.96 3.28 -11.72
N LYS A 280 16.23 3.01 -11.40
CA LYS A 280 16.70 2.46 -10.11
C LYS A 280 16.84 3.53 -9.03
N ALA A 281 16.87 4.79 -9.44
CA ALA A 281 17.25 5.89 -8.58
C ALA A 281 16.28 6.09 -7.42
N ALA A 282 16.85 6.31 -6.24
CA ALA A 282 16.16 6.79 -5.08
C ALA A 282 16.78 8.10 -4.60
N GLU A 283 15.93 8.98 -4.06
CA GLU A 283 16.36 10.27 -3.56
C GLU A 283 15.72 10.52 -2.20
N VAL A 284 16.44 11.18 -1.31
CA VAL A 284 15.97 11.58 0.01
C VAL A 284 15.99 13.09 0.21
N LEU A 285 15.06 13.57 1.03
CA LEU A 285 15.01 14.96 1.49
C LEU A 285 14.84 14.95 3.01
N ASP A 286 15.75 15.61 3.73
CA ASP A 286 15.68 15.74 5.18
C ASP A 286 15.02 17.07 5.56
N LEU A 287 13.80 17.02 6.10
CA LEU A 287 13.03 18.22 6.47
C LEU A 287 13.46 18.82 7.80
N ASN A 288 14.39 18.18 8.53
CA ASN A 288 14.98 18.77 9.75
C ASN A 288 16.06 19.80 9.43
N GLN A 289 16.53 19.87 8.18
CA GLN A 289 17.53 20.84 7.76
C GLN A 289 16.92 22.24 7.64
N ALA A 290 17.69 23.27 8.00
CA ALA A 290 17.27 24.66 7.82
C ALA A 290 16.98 25.02 6.35
N THR A 291 17.65 24.34 5.41
CA THR A 291 17.41 24.47 3.97
C THR A 291 17.43 23.08 3.34
N PRO A 292 16.29 22.36 3.34
CA PRO A 292 16.22 21.01 2.83
C PRO A 292 16.57 20.93 1.34
N THR A 293 17.50 20.05 0.99
CA THR A 293 17.89 19.76 -0.39
C THR A 293 17.85 18.27 -0.67
N TRP A 294 17.44 17.90 -1.88
CA TRP A 294 17.38 16.50 -2.31
C TRP A 294 18.78 15.92 -2.48
N LYS A 295 18.95 14.67 -2.05
CA LYS A 295 20.20 13.90 -2.17
C LYS A 295 19.91 12.54 -2.76
N GLY A 296 20.78 12.08 -3.66
CA GLY A 296 20.76 10.69 -4.12
C GLY A 296 21.15 9.76 -2.97
N VAL A 297 20.57 8.56 -2.96
CA VAL A 297 21.04 7.43 -2.15
C VAL A 297 21.39 6.29 -3.11
N ASP A 298 21.79 5.15 -2.57
CA ASP A 298 22.05 3.96 -3.38
C ASP A 298 20.87 3.62 -4.29
N ASP A 299 21.20 3.08 -5.45
CA ASP A 299 20.23 2.58 -6.42
C ASP A 299 19.57 1.30 -5.92
N MET A 300 18.28 1.14 -6.24
CA MET A 300 17.62 -0.17 -6.15
C MET A 300 18.30 -1.19 -7.07
N HIS A 301 18.10 -2.49 -6.79
CA HIS A 301 18.65 -3.54 -7.64
C HIS A 301 18.05 -3.54 -9.06
N PHE A 302 16.78 -3.12 -9.18
CA PHE A 302 16.03 -3.11 -10.44
C PHE A 302 15.43 -1.73 -10.72
N PRO A 303 15.35 -1.31 -11.99
CA PRO A 303 14.54 -0.16 -12.33
C PRO A 303 13.07 -0.53 -12.13
N ARG A 304 12.28 0.36 -11.53
CA ARG A 304 10.88 0.07 -11.23
C ARG A 304 10.00 1.25 -11.52
N ARG A 305 8.91 1.03 -12.24
CA ARG A 305 7.73 1.91 -12.29
C ARG A 305 6.51 1.10 -11.84
N GLN A 306 5.48 1.76 -11.31
CA GLN A 306 4.22 1.13 -10.86
C GLN A 306 4.36 0.20 -9.63
N HIS A 307 5.52 0.21 -8.99
CA HIS A 307 5.78 -0.54 -7.78
C HIS A 307 5.13 0.14 -6.56
N ASN A 308 5.04 -0.60 -5.46
CA ASN A 308 4.57 -0.06 -4.18
C ASN A 308 5.73 0.03 -3.19
N ALA A 309 5.67 1.01 -2.29
CA ALA A 309 6.60 1.14 -1.17
C ALA A 309 5.83 1.24 0.16
N THR A 310 6.21 0.42 1.12
CA THR A 310 5.52 0.26 2.40
C THR A 310 6.54 0.37 3.54
N ILE A 311 6.32 1.30 4.46
CA ILE A 311 7.12 1.39 5.68
C ILE A 311 6.77 0.26 6.66
N LEU A 312 7.79 -0.36 7.24
CA LEU A 312 7.67 -1.49 8.18
C LEU A 312 7.80 -1.02 9.64
N PRO A 313 7.42 -1.85 10.63
CA PRO A 313 7.48 -1.51 12.05
C PRO A 313 8.85 -1.11 12.58
N ASP A 314 9.94 -1.56 11.95
CA ASP A 314 11.32 -1.22 12.33
C ASP A 314 11.84 0.06 11.65
N GLY A 315 11.02 0.70 10.81
CA GLY A 315 11.33 1.90 10.04
C GLY A 315 11.98 1.63 8.68
N THR A 316 12.28 0.37 8.33
CA THR A 316 12.71 0.02 6.96
C THR A 316 11.57 0.20 5.97
N VAL A 317 11.90 0.34 4.68
CA VAL A 317 10.91 0.50 3.61
C VAL A 317 11.05 -0.64 2.62
N ILE A 318 10.00 -1.45 2.47
CA ILE A 318 9.98 -2.51 1.48
C ILE A 318 9.36 -2.01 0.17
N VAL A 319 9.98 -2.37 -0.95
CA VAL A 319 9.56 -2.07 -2.31
C VAL A 319 9.20 -3.36 -3.02
N MET A 320 8.00 -3.43 -3.59
CA MET A 320 7.45 -4.64 -4.22
C MET A 320 6.86 -4.36 -5.59
N GLY A 321 7.04 -5.31 -6.50
CA GLY A 321 6.46 -5.27 -7.84
C GLY A 321 7.08 -4.20 -8.74
N GLY A 322 6.25 -3.72 -9.66
CA GLY A 322 6.62 -2.83 -10.75
C GLY A 322 7.15 -3.55 -11.97
N THR A 323 7.39 -2.77 -13.01
CA THR A 323 8.00 -3.21 -14.27
C THR A 323 9.28 -2.42 -14.55
N GLN A 324 10.26 -3.09 -15.16
CA GLN A 324 11.50 -2.50 -15.67
C GLN A 324 11.49 -2.26 -17.18
N GLY A 325 10.38 -2.58 -17.85
CA GLY A 325 10.28 -2.52 -19.31
C GLY A 325 10.49 -1.11 -19.87
N THR A 326 11.30 -1.00 -20.92
CA THR A 326 11.64 0.25 -21.61
C THR A 326 11.10 0.32 -23.04
N HIS A 327 10.36 -0.69 -23.51
CA HIS A 327 10.01 -0.83 -24.92
C HIS A 327 8.78 -0.02 -25.35
N GLY A 328 8.99 0.85 -26.37
CA GLY A 328 8.17 0.90 -27.60
C GLY A 328 7.71 2.30 -28.07
N ASN A 329 7.51 2.43 -29.37
CA ASN A 329 7.24 3.66 -30.13
C ASN A 329 5.73 3.99 -30.29
N SER A 330 4.90 3.63 -29.30
CA SER A 330 3.48 4.00 -29.26
C SER A 330 3.11 4.62 -27.90
N LYS A 331 1.97 5.32 -27.84
CA LYS A 331 1.54 6.15 -26.69
C LYS A 331 1.46 5.45 -25.31
N THR A 332 1.63 4.13 -25.23
CA THR A 332 1.49 3.31 -24.00
C THR A 332 2.63 2.32 -23.77
N ALA A 333 3.63 2.31 -24.64
CA ALA A 333 4.73 1.35 -24.54
C ALA A 333 5.64 1.68 -23.33
N GLY A 334 5.97 0.67 -22.51
CA GLY A 334 6.69 0.85 -21.24
C GLY A 334 5.86 1.39 -20.07
N PHE A 335 4.55 1.58 -20.25
CA PHE A 335 3.65 1.90 -19.14
C PHE A 335 3.49 0.71 -18.21
N ASN A 336 2.97 -0.41 -18.72
CA ASN A 336 2.73 -1.65 -18.00
C ASN A 336 3.29 -2.84 -18.82
N ASP A 337 4.61 -2.93 -18.91
CA ASP A 337 5.27 -3.99 -19.70
C ASP A 337 5.23 -5.32 -18.95
N LEU A 338 4.44 -6.24 -19.49
CA LEU A 338 4.21 -7.60 -18.99
C LEU A 338 4.99 -8.67 -19.77
N THR A 339 5.92 -8.27 -20.65
CA THR A 339 6.77 -9.23 -21.37
C THR A 339 7.60 -10.06 -20.38
N PRO A 340 7.86 -11.36 -20.67
CA PRO A 340 8.61 -12.21 -19.76
C PRO A 340 9.96 -11.59 -19.35
N GLY A 341 10.14 -11.35 -18.05
CA GLY A 341 11.33 -10.72 -17.49
C GLY A 341 11.22 -9.21 -17.26
N ALA A 342 10.20 -8.52 -17.77
CA ALA A 342 9.97 -7.10 -17.48
C ALA A 342 9.32 -6.85 -16.10
N PRO A 343 8.31 -7.61 -15.65
CA PRO A 343 7.85 -7.52 -14.26
C PRO A 343 8.92 -7.92 -13.23
N ILE A 344 9.01 -7.16 -12.13
CA ILE A 344 9.97 -7.44 -11.06
C ILE A 344 9.29 -8.16 -9.91
N ARG A 345 9.65 -9.43 -9.71
CA ARG A 345 9.11 -10.25 -8.61
C ARG A 345 9.91 -10.17 -7.31
N SER A 346 11.21 -9.89 -7.35
CA SER A 346 12.00 -9.68 -6.13
C SER A 346 11.58 -8.39 -5.44
N ALA A 347 11.50 -8.41 -4.11
CA ALA A 347 11.37 -7.19 -3.32
C ALA A 347 12.76 -6.57 -3.04
N ASP A 348 12.78 -5.28 -2.71
CA ASP A 348 13.95 -4.56 -2.21
C ASP A 348 13.61 -3.95 -0.84
N LEU A 349 14.53 -4.04 0.12
CA LEU A 349 14.39 -3.47 1.46
C LEU A 349 15.39 -2.34 1.65
N TRP A 350 14.89 -1.13 1.85
CA TRP A 350 15.71 0.03 2.15
C TRP A 350 15.90 0.23 3.64
N ASN A 351 17.14 0.45 4.05
CA ASN A 351 17.48 0.75 5.43
C ASN A 351 17.79 2.26 5.61
N PRO A 352 16.92 3.02 6.30
CA PRO A 352 17.09 4.47 6.47
C PRO A 352 18.38 4.87 7.18
N LYS A 353 18.93 4.01 8.04
CA LYS A 353 20.14 4.32 8.80
C LYS A 353 21.40 4.30 7.94
N THR A 354 21.37 3.55 6.84
CA THR A 354 22.55 3.28 6.01
C THR A 354 22.40 3.81 4.59
N GLY A 355 21.17 4.02 4.13
CA GLY A 355 20.87 4.34 2.74
C GLY A 355 20.94 3.15 1.78
N HIS A 356 21.32 1.96 2.25
CA HIS A 356 21.51 0.76 1.43
C HIS A 356 20.21 -0.01 1.17
N TRP A 357 20.16 -0.69 0.02
CA TRP A 357 19.12 -1.63 -0.37
C TRP A 357 19.57 -3.07 -0.18
N THR A 358 18.69 -3.93 0.33
CA THR A 358 18.86 -5.38 0.38
C THR A 358 17.84 -6.04 -0.53
N LYS A 359 18.30 -6.86 -1.48
CA LYS A 359 17.40 -7.65 -2.33
C LYS A 359 16.79 -8.80 -1.51
N LEU A 360 15.48 -8.96 -1.60
CA LEU A 360 14.71 -9.98 -0.89
C LEU A 360 14.20 -11.08 -1.83
N ASP A 361 13.52 -12.07 -1.25
CA ASP A 361 12.93 -13.17 -2.00
C ASP A 361 11.88 -12.70 -3.02
N LYS A 362 11.61 -13.53 -4.03
CA LYS A 362 10.73 -13.21 -5.16
C LYS A 362 9.32 -13.76 -4.98
N ALA A 363 8.33 -12.93 -5.32
CA ALA A 363 6.94 -13.34 -5.43
C ALA A 363 6.75 -14.37 -6.56
N LEU A 364 5.61 -15.06 -6.54
CA LEU A 364 5.22 -15.99 -7.60
C LEU A 364 4.44 -15.29 -8.72
N VAL A 365 3.76 -14.19 -8.40
CA VAL A 365 2.88 -13.43 -9.30
C VAL A 365 3.49 -12.09 -9.66
N ASP A 366 3.26 -11.66 -10.89
CA ASP A 366 3.64 -10.33 -11.38
C ASP A 366 2.71 -9.26 -10.80
N ARG A 367 3.29 -8.14 -10.35
CA ARG A 367 2.55 -7.05 -9.70
C ARG A 367 2.95 -5.74 -10.33
N CYS A 368 2.24 -5.30 -11.37
CA CYS A 368 2.55 -4.06 -12.09
C CYS A 368 1.45 -3.01 -11.86
N TYR A 369 0.94 -2.35 -12.90
CA TYR A 369 -0.14 -1.36 -12.77
C TYR A 369 -1.33 -1.91 -11.98
N HIS A 370 -1.98 -1.07 -11.17
CA HIS A 370 -3.09 -1.45 -10.28
C HIS A 370 -2.77 -2.51 -9.21
N SER A 371 -1.50 -2.80 -8.95
CA SER A 371 -1.12 -3.59 -7.77
C SER A 371 -1.05 -2.74 -6.51
N ILE A 372 -1.16 -3.40 -5.35
CA ILE A 372 -1.00 -2.78 -4.02
C ILE A 372 0.06 -3.52 -3.19
N ALA A 373 0.64 -2.80 -2.23
CA ALA A 373 1.35 -3.40 -1.10
C ALA A 373 0.96 -2.69 0.22
N LEU A 374 0.63 -3.47 1.25
CA LEU A 374 0.00 -2.96 2.47
C LEU A 374 0.52 -3.68 3.72
N LEU A 375 0.99 -2.93 4.71
CA LEU A 375 1.42 -3.47 6.01
C LEU A 375 0.19 -3.97 6.79
N LEU A 376 0.23 -5.21 7.25
CA LEU A 376 -0.80 -5.83 8.07
C LEU A 376 -0.48 -5.72 9.57
N PRO A 377 -1.48 -5.82 10.46
CA PRO A 377 -1.27 -5.74 11.91
C PRO A 377 -0.31 -6.79 12.47
N ASP A 378 -0.12 -7.91 11.79
CA ASP A 378 0.82 -8.96 12.19
C ASP A 378 2.26 -8.71 11.70
N ALA A 379 2.57 -7.50 11.21
CA ALA A 379 3.86 -7.11 10.65
C ALA A 379 4.25 -7.88 9.38
N THR A 380 3.30 -8.45 8.65
CA THR A 380 3.51 -8.95 7.29
C THR A 380 3.04 -7.92 6.27
N VAL A 381 3.35 -8.13 4.99
CA VAL A 381 2.96 -7.22 3.91
C VAL A 381 2.11 -7.97 2.90
N LEU A 382 0.86 -7.53 2.73
CA LEU A 382 -0.02 -7.99 1.67
C LEU A 382 0.49 -7.43 0.34
N SER A 383 0.66 -8.27 -0.68
CA SER A 383 0.85 -7.87 -2.08
C SER A 383 -0.24 -8.50 -2.94
N ALA A 384 -1.03 -7.66 -3.61
CA ALA A 384 -2.22 -8.10 -4.32
C ALA A 384 -2.50 -7.24 -5.55
N GLY A 385 -3.47 -7.69 -6.35
CA GLY A 385 -3.92 -6.95 -7.51
C GLY A 385 -2.86 -6.89 -8.61
N GLY A 386 -3.07 -5.97 -9.54
CA GLY A 386 -2.32 -5.93 -10.79
C GLY A 386 -3.25 -6.19 -11.98
N GLY A 387 -3.14 -5.34 -12.99
CA GLY A 387 -3.86 -5.52 -14.25
C GLY A 387 -4.80 -4.38 -14.59
N GLU A 388 -5.88 -4.67 -15.32
CA GLU A 388 -6.98 -3.75 -15.68
C GLU A 388 -6.51 -2.44 -16.35
N TYR A 389 -5.33 -2.44 -17.00
CA TYR A 389 -4.76 -1.24 -17.65
C TYR A 389 -5.29 -1.03 -19.06
N SER A 390 -5.68 -2.09 -19.76
CA SER A 390 -6.27 -2.05 -21.10
C SER A 390 -7.49 -2.94 -21.13
N PRO A 391 -8.58 -2.54 -20.45
CA PRO A 391 -9.77 -3.36 -20.43
C PRO A 391 -10.38 -3.47 -21.82
N SER A 392 -11.13 -4.54 -22.06
CA SER A 392 -11.98 -4.60 -23.25
C SER A 392 -13.05 -3.49 -23.19
N GLU A 393 -13.16 -2.73 -24.28
CA GLU A 393 -14.14 -1.64 -24.45
C GLU A 393 -15.58 -2.13 -24.62
N ASP A 394 -15.77 -3.39 -25.02
CA ASP A 394 -17.11 -4.00 -25.16
C ASP A 394 -17.82 -4.24 -23.83
N GLY A 395 -17.11 -4.05 -22.72
CA GLY A 395 -17.60 -4.21 -21.36
C GLY A 395 -18.03 -5.62 -20.99
N VAL A 396 -17.87 -6.61 -21.85
CA VAL A 396 -18.27 -8.00 -21.57
C VAL A 396 -17.09 -8.95 -21.62
N THR A 397 -16.13 -8.68 -22.50
CA THR A 397 -14.93 -9.51 -22.62
C THR A 397 -14.02 -9.33 -21.39
N PRO A 398 -13.65 -10.44 -20.71
CA PRO A 398 -12.66 -10.39 -19.65
C PRO A 398 -11.30 -9.98 -20.20
N ASN A 399 -10.53 -9.25 -19.40
CA ASN A 399 -9.16 -8.92 -19.77
C ASN A 399 -8.30 -10.19 -19.81
N PRO A 400 -7.15 -10.16 -20.52
CA PRO A 400 -6.21 -11.26 -20.52
C PRO A 400 -5.84 -11.70 -19.09
N PRO A 401 -5.72 -13.01 -18.80
CA PRO A 401 -5.37 -13.48 -17.46
C PRO A 401 -4.03 -12.92 -16.93
N GLN A 402 -3.10 -12.59 -17.84
CA GLN A 402 -1.83 -11.98 -17.51
C GLN A 402 -1.96 -10.52 -17.04
N ASP A 403 -3.11 -9.90 -17.31
CA ASP A 403 -3.46 -8.52 -16.97
C ASP A 403 -4.65 -8.45 -16.00
N THR A 404 -4.89 -9.50 -15.21
CA THR A 404 -5.96 -9.53 -14.22
C THR A 404 -5.61 -10.45 -13.07
N HIS A 405 -5.08 -9.86 -12.01
CA HIS A 405 -4.66 -10.59 -10.81
C HIS A 405 -5.70 -10.44 -9.71
N LYS A 406 -6.64 -11.40 -9.65
CA LYS A 406 -7.62 -11.57 -8.56
C LYS A 406 -7.03 -12.42 -7.44
N ASP A 407 -5.78 -12.17 -7.14
CA ASP A 407 -4.99 -12.99 -6.24
C ASP A 407 -4.06 -12.11 -5.40
N ALA A 408 -3.58 -12.70 -4.32
CA ALA A 408 -2.68 -12.08 -3.38
C ALA A 408 -1.65 -13.07 -2.84
N GLN A 409 -0.56 -12.51 -2.31
CA GLN A 409 0.40 -13.20 -1.47
C GLN A 409 0.73 -12.33 -0.25
N ILE A 410 1.10 -12.96 0.85
CA ILE A 410 1.61 -12.29 2.05
C ILE A 410 3.11 -12.50 2.10
N PHE A 411 3.88 -11.42 2.23
CA PHE A 411 5.30 -11.47 2.49
C PHE A 411 5.56 -11.35 3.98
N SER A 412 6.30 -12.29 4.54
CA SER A 412 6.88 -12.23 5.88
C SER A 412 8.31 -11.69 5.79
N PRO A 413 8.60 -10.47 6.28
CA PRO A 413 9.94 -9.92 6.21
C PRO A 413 10.96 -10.64 7.12
N PRO A 414 12.28 -10.45 6.87
CA PRO A 414 13.35 -11.17 7.57
C PRO A 414 13.28 -11.12 9.10
N TYR A 415 12.82 -10.00 9.68
CA TYR A 415 12.69 -9.81 11.12
C TYR A 415 11.73 -10.79 11.84
N LEU A 416 11.00 -11.64 11.11
CA LEU A 416 10.10 -12.66 11.65
C LEU A 416 10.76 -14.04 11.73
N PHE A 417 12.05 -14.15 11.39
CA PHE A 417 12.77 -15.41 11.32
C PHE A 417 14.06 -15.40 12.14
N GLN A 418 14.39 -16.54 12.73
CA GLN A 418 15.69 -16.84 13.30
C GLN A 418 16.68 -17.23 12.19
N ALA A 419 17.98 -17.25 12.50
CA ALA A 419 19.04 -17.58 11.54
C ALA A 419 18.89 -18.97 10.90
N ASP A 420 18.30 -19.94 11.61
CA ASP A 420 18.00 -21.29 11.11
C ASP A 420 16.74 -21.34 10.22
N GLY A 421 16.02 -20.23 10.10
CA GLY A 421 14.81 -20.06 9.31
C GLY A 421 13.51 -20.44 10.02
N SER A 422 13.55 -20.78 11.31
CA SER A 422 12.36 -20.90 12.14
C SER A 422 11.76 -19.52 12.44
N SER A 423 10.51 -19.48 12.93
CA SER A 423 9.90 -18.22 13.35
C SER A 423 10.63 -17.62 14.56
N ALA A 424 10.82 -16.29 14.54
CA ALA A 424 11.36 -15.55 15.66
C ALA A 424 10.35 -15.41 16.79
N ALA A 425 10.83 -15.43 18.03
CA ALA A 425 10.00 -15.15 19.21
C ALA A 425 9.62 -13.66 19.22
N ARG A 426 8.33 -13.37 19.12
CA ARG A 426 7.80 -12.01 19.04
C ARG A 426 7.44 -11.49 20.44
N PRO A 427 7.73 -10.22 20.78
CA PRO A 427 7.13 -9.60 21.95
C PRO A 427 5.60 -9.57 21.81
N ALA A 428 4.88 -9.60 22.94
CA ALA A 428 3.43 -9.57 22.96
C ALA A 428 2.92 -8.32 23.68
N ILE A 429 1.98 -7.59 23.06
CA ILE A 429 1.26 -6.50 23.72
C ILE A 429 0.06 -7.11 24.44
N THR A 430 0.14 -7.25 25.76
CA THR A 430 -0.93 -7.85 26.57
C THR A 430 -2.04 -6.85 26.87
N THR A 431 -1.70 -5.58 27.08
CA THR A 431 -2.65 -4.49 27.30
C THR A 431 -2.17 -3.21 26.62
N ALA A 432 -3.11 -2.41 26.12
CA ALA A 432 -2.90 -1.05 25.63
C ALA A 432 -4.25 -0.31 25.65
N PRO A 433 -4.28 1.02 25.83
CA PRO A 433 -5.52 1.78 25.70
C PRO A 433 -6.02 1.75 24.24
N ALA A 434 -7.33 1.88 24.05
CA ALA A 434 -7.92 2.09 22.72
C ALA A 434 -7.67 3.51 22.19
N ASP A 435 -7.54 4.48 23.12
CA ASP A 435 -7.51 5.90 22.85
C ASP A 435 -6.42 6.60 23.68
N VAL A 436 -5.75 7.57 23.07
CA VAL A 436 -4.81 8.46 23.75
C VAL A 436 -4.90 9.89 23.20
N SER A 437 -4.53 10.86 24.03
CA SER A 437 -4.35 12.26 23.63
C SER A 437 -2.89 12.58 23.31
N TYR A 438 -2.65 13.67 22.59
CA TYR A 438 -1.30 14.15 22.29
C TYR A 438 -0.48 14.41 23.56
N GLY A 439 0.78 13.97 23.55
CA GLY A 439 1.71 14.09 24.69
C GLY A 439 1.38 13.22 25.90
N GLN A 440 0.28 12.46 25.89
CA GLN A 440 -0.11 11.58 26.99
C GLN A 440 0.92 10.46 27.17
N ALA A 441 1.32 10.21 28.43
CA ALA A 441 1.97 8.96 28.81
C ALA A 441 0.92 7.87 29.06
N PHE A 442 1.12 6.68 28.49
CA PHE A 442 0.20 5.54 28.61
C PHE A 442 0.96 4.22 28.80
N ALA A 443 0.31 3.27 29.47
CA ALA A 443 0.89 1.97 29.76
C ALA A 443 0.67 0.99 28.60
N VAL A 444 1.72 0.25 28.24
CA VAL A 444 1.68 -0.86 27.28
C VAL A 444 2.20 -2.12 27.96
N GLY A 445 1.32 -3.06 28.25
CA GLY A 445 1.67 -4.33 28.90
C GLY A 445 2.53 -5.23 27.99
N THR A 446 3.62 -5.76 28.54
CA THR A 446 4.50 -6.74 27.88
C THR A 446 5.26 -7.53 28.93
N ALA A 447 5.53 -8.82 28.68
CA ALA A 447 6.18 -9.70 29.65
C ALA A 447 7.65 -9.35 29.92
N HIS A 448 8.34 -8.74 28.95
CA HIS A 448 9.77 -8.43 29.03
C HIS A 448 10.04 -6.97 28.60
N PRO A 449 9.60 -5.98 29.40
CA PRO A 449 9.74 -4.57 29.05
C PRO A 449 11.22 -4.13 28.91
N ASP A 450 12.13 -4.75 29.65
CA ASP A 450 13.58 -4.54 29.60
C ASP A 450 14.24 -5.04 28.31
N GLN A 451 13.57 -5.93 27.56
CA GLN A 451 14.02 -6.43 26.27
C GLN A 451 13.49 -5.63 25.08
N VAL A 452 12.67 -4.61 25.31
CA VAL A 452 12.14 -3.73 24.27
C VAL A 452 13.22 -2.77 23.79
N GLY A 453 13.42 -2.72 22.48
CA GLY A 453 14.36 -1.82 21.82
C GLY A 453 13.69 -0.62 21.15
N GLN A 454 12.47 -0.79 20.64
CA GLN A 454 11.71 0.28 19.99
C GLN A 454 10.22 0.15 20.25
N VAL A 455 9.52 1.29 20.25
CA VAL A 455 8.06 1.37 20.22
C VAL A 455 7.70 2.32 19.10
N ASN A 456 7.02 1.82 18.08
CA ASN A 456 6.76 2.56 16.85
C ASN A 456 5.27 2.52 16.50
N TRP A 457 4.78 3.64 15.95
CA TRP A 457 3.47 3.76 15.34
C TRP A 457 3.58 3.77 13.83
N VAL A 458 2.70 3.01 13.20
CA VAL A 458 2.48 3.06 11.75
C VAL A 458 1.01 3.33 11.50
N SER A 459 0.69 4.42 10.80
CA SER A 459 -0.69 4.73 10.41
C SER A 459 -1.29 3.60 9.58
N LEU A 460 -2.61 3.41 9.67
CA LEU A 460 -3.32 2.45 8.82
C LEU A 460 -3.14 2.82 7.35
N GLY A 461 -2.64 1.89 6.54
CA GLY A 461 -2.36 2.16 5.13
C GLY A 461 -3.65 2.29 4.31
N SER A 462 -3.59 3.14 3.27
CA SER A 462 -4.63 3.30 2.25
C SER A 462 -3.95 3.54 0.90
N VAL A 463 -3.93 2.52 0.04
CA VAL A 463 -3.03 2.41 -1.11
C VAL A 463 -3.76 2.20 -2.41
N THR A 464 -3.29 2.88 -3.45
CA THR A 464 -3.63 2.61 -4.85
C THR A 464 -2.57 3.25 -5.75
N HIS A 465 -2.43 2.79 -7.00
CA HIS A 465 -1.61 3.46 -8.03
C HIS A 465 -0.21 3.91 -7.55
N SER A 466 0.50 2.99 -6.88
CA SER A 466 1.86 3.20 -6.37
C SER A 466 1.99 4.25 -5.28
N PHE A 467 0.91 4.56 -4.55
CA PHE A 467 0.99 5.47 -3.42
C PHE A 467 0.04 5.07 -2.30
N ASN A 468 0.62 4.93 -1.12
CA ASN A 468 -0.12 4.80 0.12
C ASN A 468 -0.29 6.19 0.72
N MET A 469 -1.47 6.79 0.53
CA MET A 469 -1.74 8.20 0.84
C MET A 469 -1.85 8.48 2.34
N ASN A 470 -1.96 7.42 3.14
CA ASN A 470 -2.14 7.53 4.58
C ASN A 470 -0.96 6.99 5.40
N GLN A 471 0.04 6.35 4.76
CA GLN A 471 1.18 5.81 5.51
C GLN A 471 1.96 6.91 6.22
N ARG A 472 2.18 6.71 7.51
CA ARG A 472 2.94 7.60 8.39
C ARG A 472 3.66 6.73 9.41
N PHE A 473 4.80 7.21 9.87
CA PHE A 473 5.62 6.50 10.84
C PHE A 473 6.09 7.45 11.92
N ASN A 474 5.93 7.04 13.18
CA ASN A 474 6.39 7.78 14.35
C ASN A 474 7.09 6.82 15.30
N LYS A 475 8.32 7.17 15.71
CA LYS A 475 8.96 6.50 16.84
C LYS A 475 8.45 7.12 18.13
N LEU A 476 8.19 6.32 19.14
CA LEU A 476 7.67 6.80 20.42
C LEU A 476 8.76 6.75 21.49
N LYS A 477 8.71 7.72 22.40
CA LYS A 477 9.49 7.69 23.63
C LYS A 477 8.87 6.64 24.56
N PHE A 478 9.71 5.86 25.24
CA PHE A 478 9.23 4.88 26.20
C PHE A 478 10.25 4.64 27.31
N ALA A 479 9.76 4.16 28.46
CA ALA A 479 10.57 3.70 29.58
C ALA A 479 10.06 2.34 30.08
N PRO A 480 10.95 1.36 30.35
CA PRO A 480 10.54 0.07 30.89
C PRO A 480 10.14 0.18 32.37
N GLY A 481 9.00 -0.41 32.73
CA GLY A 481 8.57 -0.69 34.10
C GLY A 481 8.72 -2.17 34.45
N ALA A 482 8.02 -2.64 35.50
CA ALA A 482 8.10 -4.05 35.92
C ALA A 482 7.36 -5.01 34.97
N THR A 483 6.13 -4.65 34.54
CA THR A 483 5.26 -5.49 33.71
C THR A 483 4.69 -4.76 32.49
N SER A 484 5.14 -3.53 32.25
CA SER A 484 4.65 -2.66 31.19
C SER A 484 5.71 -1.63 30.80
N LEU A 485 5.56 -1.06 29.61
CA LEU A 485 6.25 0.14 29.18
C LEU A 485 5.39 1.36 29.56
N SER A 486 6.01 2.45 29.99
CA SER A 486 5.41 3.79 29.93
C SER A 486 5.78 4.39 28.59
N VAL A 487 4.80 4.57 27.69
CA VAL A 487 4.99 5.09 26.33
C VAL A 487 4.39 6.49 26.24
N THR A 488 5.06 7.41 25.55
CA THR A 488 4.55 8.77 25.35
C THR A 488 4.02 8.92 23.93
N ALA A 489 2.75 9.31 23.81
CA ALA A 489 2.14 9.67 22.54
C ALA A 489 2.85 10.88 21.90
N PRO A 490 2.86 11.00 20.56
CA PRO A 490 3.40 12.17 19.87
C PRO A 490 2.84 13.47 20.44
N ALA A 491 3.68 14.51 20.49
CA ALA A 491 3.35 15.76 21.18
C ALA A 491 2.32 16.61 20.43
N THR A 492 2.22 16.49 19.11
CA THR A 492 1.37 17.36 18.28
C THR A 492 0.74 16.61 17.11
N ALA A 493 -0.40 17.13 16.66
CA ALA A 493 -1.08 16.64 15.48
C ALA A 493 -0.30 16.89 14.17
N ASN A 494 0.67 17.81 14.17
CA ASN A 494 1.52 18.03 12.99
C ASN A 494 2.46 16.86 12.75
N LEU A 495 3.00 16.26 13.83
CA LEU A 495 3.87 15.09 13.73
C LEU A 495 3.07 13.81 13.45
N CYS A 496 1.84 13.74 13.94
CA CYS A 496 0.99 12.57 13.90
C CYS A 496 -0.48 13.02 13.81
N PRO A 497 -1.04 13.27 12.61
CA PRO A 497 -2.44 13.68 12.49
C PRO A 497 -3.41 12.71 13.16
N PRO A 498 -4.58 13.19 13.61
CA PRO A 498 -5.51 12.38 14.40
C PRO A 498 -6.04 11.22 13.57
N GLY A 499 -6.25 10.07 14.23
CA GLY A 499 -6.67 8.84 13.57
C GLY A 499 -6.14 7.60 14.26
N HIS A 500 -6.19 6.48 13.55
CA HIS A 500 -5.80 5.16 14.07
C HIS A 500 -4.41 4.75 13.59
N TYR A 501 -3.63 4.18 14.50
CA TYR A 501 -2.25 3.75 14.28
C TYR A 501 -2.02 2.35 14.83
N MET A 502 -1.28 1.53 14.08
CA MET A 502 -0.74 0.27 14.56
C MET A 502 0.44 0.53 15.49
N LEU A 503 0.27 0.23 16.78
CA LEU A 503 1.33 0.19 17.78
C LEU A 503 2.08 -1.13 17.73
N PHE A 504 3.36 -1.05 17.41
CA PHE A 504 4.30 -2.16 17.48
C PHE A 504 5.30 -1.96 18.61
N VAL A 505 5.53 -3.02 19.38
CA VAL A 505 6.67 -3.14 20.29
C VAL A 505 7.71 -4.03 19.60
N LEU A 506 8.95 -3.57 19.48
CA LEU A 506 10.04 -4.34 18.91
C LEU A 506 11.04 -4.68 20.01
N ASN A 507 11.48 -5.94 20.06
CA ASN A 507 12.55 -6.31 20.96
C ASN A 507 13.90 -5.71 20.50
N LYS A 508 14.96 -5.83 21.31
CA LYS A 508 16.32 -5.34 20.98
C LYS A 508 16.91 -5.95 19.70
N ALA A 509 16.42 -7.10 19.26
CA ALA A 509 16.79 -7.74 17.99
C ALA A 509 15.98 -7.21 16.79
N GLY A 510 14.99 -6.33 16.99
CA GLY A 510 14.16 -5.76 15.94
C GLY A 510 12.93 -6.59 15.57
N VAL A 511 12.61 -7.68 16.29
CA VAL A 511 11.43 -8.51 16.02
C VAL A 511 10.17 -7.79 16.52
N PRO A 512 9.17 -7.49 15.66
CA PRO A 512 7.97 -6.78 16.05
C PRO A 512 6.91 -7.68 16.68
N SER A 513 6.13 -7.13 17.60
CA SER A 513 4.88 -7.72 18.08
C SER A 513 3.82 -7.79 16.97
N VAL A 514 2.72 -8.52 17.21
CA VAL A 514 1.46 -8.19 16.54
C VAL A 514 0.99 -6.84 17.09
N ALA A 515 0.47 -5.97 16.24
CA ALA A 515 0.08 -4.62 16.61
C ALA A 515 -1.16 -4.59 17.52
N ARG A 516 -1.27 -3.50 18.28
CA ARG A 516 -2.56 -2.99 18.77
C ARG A 516 -2.91 -1.74 17.97
N ILE A 517 -4.13 -1.64 17.48
CA ILE A 517 -4.60 -0.42 16.81
C ILE A 517 -5.11 0.54 17.89
N ILE A 518 -4.53 1.73 17.95
CA ILE A 518 -4.84 2.78 18.93
C ILE A 518 -5.25 4.04 18.18
N ARG A 519 -6.27 4.73 18.68
CA ARG A 519 -6.68 6.04 18.18
C ARG A 519 -5.94 7.14 18.95
N ILE A 520 -5.41 8.12 18.23
CA ILE A 520 -4.96 9.40 18.80
C ILE A 520 -5.92 10.51 18.39
N HIS A 521 -6.33 11.32 19.36
CA HIS A 521 -7.26 12.42 19.16
C HIS A 521 -6.81 13.67 19.95
N PRO A 522 -7.32 14.87 19.57
CA PRO A 522 -7.12 16.09 20.34
C PRO A 522 -7.50 15.96 21.81
#